data_AF-W4AQF5-F1
#
_entry.id   AF-W4AQF5-F1
#
_cell.length_a   1.000
_cell.length_b   1.000
_cell.length_c   1.000
_cell.angle_alpha   90.00
_cell.angle_beta   90.00
_cell.angle_gamma   90.00
#
_symmetry.space_group_name_H-M   'P 1'
#
loop_
_entity.id
_entity.type
_entity.pdbx_description
1 polymer ?
#
loop_
_entity_poly.entity_id
_entity_poly.type
_entity_poly.pdbx_seq_one_letter_code
_entity_poly.pdbx_strand_id
1 'polypeptide(L)'
;MDFLHIISNNTIEKEWEKIVNQSLGKADLQIVNRIEKEQNSIIKSEKQLGASSWFVLDCYALPENYYAVIMEEGHITNYLIVKHDLVSDLIFSIVESNIENIE
;
A
#
# COMPACT_ATOMS: atom_id res chain seq x y z
N MET A 1 9.05 -14.16 -7.87
CA MET A 1 8.33 -14.41 -6.61
C MET A 1 6.88 -14.76 -6.92
N ASP A 2 6.46 -15.99 -6.66
CA ASP A 2 5.10 -16.46 -6.99
C ASP A 2 4.00 -15.88 -6.08
N PHE A 3 4.36 -15.23 -4.98
CA PHE A 3 3.40 -14.78 -3.96
C PHE A 3 2.59 -13.54 -4.37
N LEU A 4 3.20 -12.54 -5.03
CA LEU A 4 2.47 -11.35 -5.50
C LEU A 4 1.45 -11.69 -6.61
N HIS A 5 1.64 -12.81 -7.33
CA HIS A 5 0.72 -13.24 -8.39
C HIS A 5 -0.68 -13.62 -7.90
N ILE A 6 -0.84 -13.88 -6.59
CA ILE A 6 -2.12 -14.27 -5.98
C ILE A 6 -2.84 -13.05 -5.35
N ILE A 7 -2.11 -11.95 -5.14
CA ILE A 7 -2.65 -10.76 -4.47
C ILE A 7 -3.33 -9.86 -5.49
N SER A 8 -4.56 -9.48 -5.17
CA SER A 8 -5.41 -8.58 -5.94
C SER A 8 -6.14 -7.62 -5.01
N ASN A 9 -6.79 -6.61 -5.57
CA ASN A 9 -7.58 -5.63 -4.82
C ASN A 9 -8.59 -6.32 -3.87
N ASN A 10 -9.18 -7.43 -4.32
CA ASN A 10 -10.21 -8.16 -3.57
C ASN A 10 -9.66 -9.16 -2.53
N THR A 11 -8.35 -9.46 -2.55
CA THR A 11 -7.74 -10.50 -1.72
C THR A 11 -6.70 -9.98 -0.73
N ILE A 12 -6.17 -8.77 -0.94
CA ILE A 12 -5.06 -8.22 -0.14
C ILE A 12 -5.37 -8.17 1.37
N GLU A 13 -6.57 -7.77 1.77
CA GLU A 13 -6.96 -7.71 3.18
C GLU A 13 -6.97 -9.10 3.83
N LYS A 14 -7.54 -10.09 3.14
CA LYS A 14 -7.64 -11.48 3.63
C LYS A 14 -6.28 -12.16 3.72
N GLU A 15 -5.37 -11.79 2.84
CA GLU A 15 -4.03 -12.37 2.76
C GLU A 15 -3.01 -11.61 3.63
N TRP A 16 -3.40 -10.50 4.26
CA TRP A 16 -2.50 -9.56 4.93
C TRP A 16 -1.51 -10.21 5.91
N GLU A 17 -1.98 -11.10 6.78
CA GLU A 17 -1.09 -11.79 7.72
C GLU A 17 0.00 -12.60 7.00
N LYS A 18 -0.32 -13.23 5.88
CA LYS A 18 0.67 -13.97 5.07
C LYS A 18 1.66 -13.02 4.42
N ILE A 19 1.21 -11.83 3.99
CA ILE A 19 2.08 -10.77 3.44
C ILE A 19 3.09 -10.33 4.50
N VAL A 20 2.62 -10.01 5.70
CA VAL A 20 3.47 -9.55 6.81
C VAL A 20 4.46 -10.64 7.23
N ASN A 21 4.02 -11.91 7.31
CA ASN A 21 4.90 -13.03 7.66
C ASN A 21 6.01 -13.30 6.63
N GLN A 22 5.85 -12.84 5.40
CA GLN A 22 6.87 -12.92 4.35
C GLN A 22 7.67 -11.63 4.18
N SER A 23 7.37 -10.60 4.98
CA SER A 23 8.07 -9.33 4.93
C SER A 23 9.51 -9.45 5.43
N LEU A 24 10.34 -8.51 4.97
CA LEU A 24 11.70 -8.31 5.45
C LEU A 24 11.74 -7.52 6.77
N GLY A 25 10.57 -7.20 7.34
CA GLY A 25 10.39 -6.37 8.52
C GLY A 25 9.65 -5.07 8.24
N LYS A 26 9.62 -4.18 9.23
CA LYS A 26 9.05 -2.83 9.10
C LYS A 26 9.87 -2.01 8.10
N ALA A 27 9.19 -1.23 7.29
CA ALA A 27 9.83 -0.32 6.35
C ALA A 27 10.55 0.83 7.09
N ASP A 28 11.58 1.39 6.45
CA ASP A 28 12.27 2.56 6.96
C ASP A 28 11.34 3.78 7.01
N LEU A 29 11.56 4.65 8.00
CA LEU A 29 10.77 5.86 8.21
C LEU A 29 10.76 6.79 6.97
N GLN A 30 11.86 6.78 6.20
CA GLN A 30 11.95 7.56 4.95
C GLN A 30 10.93 7.11 3.91
N ILE A 31 10.71 5.80 3.78
CA ILE A 31 9.72 5.23 2.86
C ILE A 31 8.30 5.56 3.34
N VAL A 32 8.04 5.42 4.64
CA VAL A 32 6.74 5.78 5.23
C VAL A 32 6.39 7.24 4.95
N ASN A 33 7.28 8.17 5.29
CA ASN A 33 7.08 9.60 5.07
C ASN A 33 6.88 9.93 3.58
N ARG A 34 7.56 9.19 2.70
CA ARG A 34 7.41 9.38 1.25
C ARG A 34 6.04 8.93 0.78
N ILE A 35 5.56 7.76 1.21
CA ILE A 35 4.21 7.26 0.89
C ILE A 35 3.15 8.26 1.37
N GLU A 36 3.27 8.80 2.58
CA GLU A 36 2.33 9.80 3.08
C GLU A 36 2.35 11.10 2.26
N LYS A 37 3.52 11.55 1.83
CA LYS A 37 3.67 12.77 1.01
C LYS A 37 3.12 12.57 -0.40
N GLU A 38 3.36 11.40 -0.99
CA GLU A 38 2.98 11.05 -2.36
C GLU A 38 1.62 10.32 -2.43
N GLN A 39 0.87 10.27 -1.32
CA GLN A 39 -0.37 9.51 -1.19
C GLN A 39 -1.40 9.81 -2.29
N ASN A 40 -1.48 11.06 -2.75
CA ASN A 40 -2.46 11.46 -3.77
C ASN A 40 -2.12 10.92 -5.16
N SER A 41 -0.87 10.52 -5.41
CA SER A 41 -0.46 9.83 -6.66
C SER A 41 -0.44 8.31 -6.51
N ILE A 42 -0.45 7.80 -5.28
CA ILE A 42 -0.38 6.36 -4.98
C ILE A 42 -1.79 5.78 -4.82
N ILE A 43 -2.64 6.44 -4.04
CA ILE A 43 -3.97 5.96 -3.63
C ILE A 43 -5.01 6.42 -4.65
N LYS A 44 -5.81 5.47 -5.13
CA LYS A 44 -6.89 5.71 -6.09
C LYS A 44 -8.25 5.83 -5.42
N SER A 45 -8.42 5.25 -4.23
CA SER A 45 -9.65 5.38 -3.46
C SER A 45 -9.96 6.82 -3.12
N GLU A 46 -11.23 7.20 -3.31
CA GLU A 46 -11.71 8.52 -2.94
C GLU A 46 -11.63 8.72 -1.43
N LYS A 47 -11.20 9.92 -1.03
CA LYS A 47 -11.27 10.35 0.38
C LYS A 47 -12.73 10.57 0.76
N GLN A 48 -13.09 10.21 1.97
CA GLN A 48 -14.40 10.50 2.53
C GLN A 48 -14.61 12.00 2.69
N LEU A 49 -15.87 12.40 2.70
CA LEU A 49 -16.27 13.80 2.86
C LEU A 49 -15.71 14.38 4.16
N GLY A 50 -14.88 15.40 4.04
CA GLY A 50 -14.27 16.12 5.17
C GLY A 50 -12.86 15.67 5.54
N ALA A 51 -12.33 14.64 4.88
CA ALA A 51 -10.99 14.17 5.15
C ALA A 51 -9.91 14.84 4.30
N SER A 52 -8.79 15.19 4.95
CA SER A 52 -7.65 15.85 4.29
C SER A 52 -6.63 14.88 3.71
N SER A 53 -6.40 13.75 4.38
CA SER A 53 -5.27 12.85 4.12
C SER A 53 -5.48 11.47 4.69
N TRP A 54 -4.93 10.48 4.00
CA TRP A 54 -4.63 9.16 4.50
C TRP A 54 -3.36 9.19 5.36
N PHE A 55 -3.33 8.38 6.41
CA PHE A 55 -2.20 8.22 7.31
C PHE A 55 -1.70 6.78 7.25
N VAL A 56 -0.38 6.58 7.27
CA VAL A 56 0.17 5.22 7.33
C VAL A 56 0.01 4.69 8.75
N LEU A 57 -0.77 3.61 8.90
CA LEU A 57 -0.84 2.85 10.17
C LEU A 57 0.30 1.85 10.28
N ASP A 58 0.61 1.19 9.17
CA ASP A 58 1.66 0.18 9.14
C ASP A 58 2.31 0.08 7.75
N CYS A 59 3.60 -0.22 7.70
CA CYS A 59 4.35 -0.38 6.47
C CYS A 59 5.45 -1.42 6.63
N TYR A 60 5.42 -2.44 5.77
CA TYR A 60 6.37 -3.54 5.77
C TYR A 60 7.15 -3.57 4.46
N ALA A 61 8.46 -3.72 4.57
CA ALA A 61 9.33 -3.92 3.43
C ALA A 61 9.13 -5.33 2.87
N LEU A 62 8.85 -5.41 1.58
CA LEU A 62 8.84 -6.65 0.84
C LEU A 62 10.09 -6.71 -0.06
N PRO A 63 10.45 -7.90 -0.55
CA PRO A 63 11.53 -8.02 -1.51
C PRO A 63 11.30 -7.20 -2.79
N GLU A 64 12.37 -6.96 -3.56
CA GLU A 64 12.31 -6.27 -4.85
C GLU A 64 11.72 -4.84 -4.79
N ASN A 65 11.92 -4.16 -3.65
CA ASN A 65 11.45 -2.78 -3.39
C ASN A 65 9.92 -2.63 -3.43
N TYR A 66 9.21 -3.69 -3.07
CA TYR A 66 7.78 -3.62 -2.80
C TYR A 66 7.55 -3.28 -1.33
N TYR A 67 6.38 -2.72 -1.02
CA TYR A 67 5.97 -2.45 0.35
C TYR A 67 4.49 -2.78 0.53
N ALA A 68 4.17 -3.41 1.64
CA ALA A 68 2.80 -3.64 2.08
C ALA A 68 2.44 -2.54 3.07
N VAL A 69 1.38 -1.78 2.78
CA VAL A 69 1.01 -0.58 3.53
C VAL A 69 -0.45 -0.68 3.99
N ILE A 70 -0.69 -0.38 5.26
CA ILE A 70 -2.04 -0.07 5.76
C ILE A 70 -2.14 1.44 5.91
N MET A 71 -3.16 2.01 5.31
CA MET A 71 -3.48 3.43 5.47
C MET A 71 -4.88 3.61 6.05
N GLU A 72 -5.06 4.64 6.87
CA GLU A 72 -6.35 5.00 7.45
C GLU A 72 -6.75 6.43 7.10
N GLU A 73 -8.03 6.60 6.81
CA GLU A 73 -8.69 7.90 6.70
C GLU A 73 -10.09 7.78 7.31
N GLY A 74 -10.37 8.53 8.38
CA GLY A 74 -11.74 8.65 8.90
C GLY A 74 -12.40 7.33 9.29
N HIS A 75 -11.62 6.37 9.82
CA HIS A 75 -11.99 4.98 10.12
C HIS A 75 -12.11 4.02 8.92
N ILE A 76 -11.82 4.48 7.72
CA ILE A 76 -11.64 3.62 6.56
C ILE A 76 -10.20 3.16 6.50
N THR A 77 -10.00 1.84 6.54
CA THR A 77 -8.71 1.21 6.31
C THR A 77 -8.56 0.85 4.84
N ASN A 78 -7.40 1.13 4.26
CA ASN A 78 -7.04 0.75 2.90
C ASN A 78 -5.72 -0.02 2.94
N TYR A 79 -5.70 -1.18 2.30
CA TYR A 79 -4.52 -2.04 2.20
C TYR A 79 -3.92 -1.88 0.82
N LEU A 80 -2.62 -1.63 0.76
CA LEU A 80 -1.91 -1.39 -0.50
C LEU A 80 -0.68 -2.29 -0.62
N ILE A 81 -0.40 -2.73 -1.85
CA ILE A 81 0.96 -3.09 -2.27
C ILE A 81 1.46 -1.97 -3.16
N VAL A 82 2.56 -1.35 -2.77
CA VAL A 82 3.24 -0.31 -3.56
C VAL A 82 4.61 -0.80 -4.01
N LYS A 83 5.10 -0.26 -5.12
CA LYS A 83 6.46 -0.50 -5.61
C LYS A 83 7.24 0.80 -5.66
N HIS A 84 8.47 0.78 -5.18
CA HIS A 84 9.44 1.85 -5.42
C HIS A 84 10.30 1.47 -6.63
N ASP A 85 10.13 2.19 -7.72
CA ASP A 85 11.05 2.11 -8.85
C ASP A 85 12.28 2.97 -8.55
N LEU A 86 13.42 2.32 -8.32
CA LEU A 86 14.68 2.98 -8.00
C LEU A 86 15.28 3.77 -9.16
N VAL A 87 14.89 3.45 -10.42
CA VAL A 87 15.44 4.12 -11.60
C VAL A 87 14.77 5.48 -11.81
N SER A 88 13.44 5.51 -11.78
CA SER A 88 12.67 6.76 -11.88
C SER A 88 12.55 7.49 -10.54
N ASP A 89 12.91 6.82 -9.45
CA ASP A 89 12.68 7.26 -8.08
C ASP A 89 11.21 7.63 -7.84
N LEU A 90 10.30 6.72 -8.15
CA LEU A 90 8.85 6.91 -7.99
C LEU A 90 8.23 5.76 -7.20
N ILE A 91 7.22 6.08 -6.38
CA ILE A 91 6.36 5.10 -5.73
C ILE A 91 4.99 5.07 -6.39
N PHE A 92 4.49 3.88 -6.70
CA PHE A 92 3.15 3.70 -7.26
C PHE A 92 2.47 2.46 -6.69
N SER A 93 1.14 2.52 -6.62
CA SER A 93 0.29 1.40 -6.18
C SER A 93 0.17 0.33 -7.25
N ILE A 94 0.29 -0.92 -6.83
CA ILE A 94 0.11 -2.14 -7.63
C ILE A 94 -1.26 -2.76 -7.30
N VAL A 95 -1.61 -2.78 -6.02
CA VAL A 95 -2.84 -3.34 -5.47
C VAL A 95 -3.38 -2.39 -4.41
N GLU A 96 -4.69 -2.23 -4.34
CA GLU A 96 -5.38 -1.39 -3.37
C GLU A 96 -6.75 -2.00 -3.01
N SER A 97 -7.09 -2.14 -1.72
CA SER A 97 -8.29 -2.89 -1.30
C SER A 97 -9.61 -2.20 -1.61
N ASN A 98 -9.62 -0.86 -1.61
CA ASN A 98 -10.85 -0.07 -1.69
C ASN A 98 -11.14 0.45 -3.10
N ILE A 99 -10.71 -0.28 -4.12
CA ILE A 99 -11.07 -0.03 -5.52
C ILE A 99 -11.75 -1.26 -6.11
N GLU A 100 -12.97 -1.09 -6.62
CA GLU A 100 -13.56 -2.09 -7.48
C GLU A 100 -12.77 -2.12 -8.80
N ASN A 101 -12.46 -3.31 -9.32
CA ASN A 101 -11.89 -3.42 -10.66
C ASN A 101 -12.89 -2.77 -11.63
N ILE A 102 -12.51 -1.64 -12.23
CA ILE A 102 -13.14 -1.19 -13.46
C ILE A 102 -12.67 -2.19 -14.52
N GLU A 103 -13.49 -3.21 -14.77
CA GLU A 103 -13.33 -4.13 -15.92
C GLU A 103 -13.32 -3.37 -17.26
#